data_AF-A0A0Q3K8B9-F1
#
_entry.id   AF-A0A0Q3K8B9-F1
#
_cell.length_a   1.000
_cell.length_b   1.000
_cell.length_c   1.000
_cell.angle_alpha   90.00
_cell.angle_beta   90.00
_cell.angle_gamma   90.00
#
_symmetry.space_group_name_H-M   'P 1'
#
loop_
_entity.id
_entity.type
_entity.pdbx_description
1 polymer ?
#
loop_
_entity_poly.entity_id
_entity_poly.type
_entity_poly.pdbx_seq_one_letter_code
_entity_poly.pdbx_strand_id
1 'polypeptide(L)'
;MKVRFKDRQNFKNLEDYLVIGFGFDENNSRFYFIADDNFYIHRMFALEDNIIDDNLADYIRRDNLNRGREFYLENAISDLRKDLIDYTDINDPYYEHINNPYKNFKYFENKGYPISEEYERRILNEQAKLDRIEGFLMFANRYLLVNFGRASYSEGFEFFKGNSLDYLLEKKTEEPYYLPVIYYETELKEFIEKLLNEQEKRNYYADMLAGLIKAIFLRDITSVQRIKTFYYDCFVIEYENSFYSLCKYWTS
;
A
#
# COMPACT_ATOMS: atom_id res chain seq x y z
N MET A 1 22.80 -9.26 -7.41
CA MET A 1 23.67 -9.14 -6.23
C MET A 1 22.93 -9.61 -4.97
N LYS A 2 23.59 -10.43 -4.15
CA LYS A 2 23.11 -10.90 -2.85
C LYS A 2 24.22 -10.83 -1.80
N VAL A 3 23.83 -10.67 -0.55
CA VAL A 3 24.74 -10.60 0.60
C VAL A 3 24.27 -11.53 1.71
N ARG A 4 25.21 -12.04 2.49
CA ARG A 4 24.94 -12.91 3.64
C ARG A 4 25.26 -12.18 4.94
N PHE A 5 24.46 -12.35 5.99
CA PHE A 5 24.76 -11.80 7.32
C PHE A 5 25.14 -12.90 8.30
N LYS A 6 26.15 -12.64 9.13
CA LYS A 6 26.57 -13.57 10.21
C LYS A 6 25.83 -13.34 11.53
N ASP A 7 25.37 -12.12 11.81
CA ASP A 7 24.71 -11.78 13.09
C ASP A 7 23.99 -10.44 13.01
N ARG A 8 22.64 -10.39 12.90
CA ARG A 8 21.84 -9.16 13.11
C ARG A 8 20.41 -9.45 13.60
N GLN A 9 19.94 -8.64 14.55
CA GLN A 9 18.62 -8.77 15.20
C GLN A 9 17.40 -8.62 14.27
N ASN A 10 17.55 -7.93 13.14
CA ASN A 10 16.45 -7.61 12.21
C ASN A 10 16.46 -8.45 10.92
N PHE A 11 17.41 -9.38 10.78
CA PHE A 11 17.65 -10.19 9.58
C PHE A 11 17.76 -11.66 10.02
N LYS A 12 16.68 -12.19 10.60
CA LYS A 12 16.72 -13.46 11.32
C LYS A 12 16.36 -14.69 10.49
N ASN A 13 15.69 -14.50 9.36
CA ASN A 13 14.97 -15.59 8.72
C ASN A 13 15.51 -16.00 7.34
N LEU A 14 16.49 -15.27 6.78
CA LEU A 14 17.09 -15.61 5.48
C LEU A 14 18.61 -15.78 5.63
N GLU A 15 19.18 -16.71 4.88
CA GLU A 15 20.65 -16.81 4.76
C GLU A 15 21.18 -15.73 3.82
N ASP A 16 20.46 -15.47 2.73
CA ASP A 16 20.89 -14.63 1.62
C ASP A 16 19.89 -13.52 1.37
N TYR A 17 20.38 -12.28 1.38
CA TYR A 17 19.56 -11.08 1.29
C TYR A 17 19.76 -10.35 -0.04
N LEU A 18 18.66 -9.86 -0.60
CA LEU A 18 18.68 -9.13 -1.86
C LEU A 18 19.20 -7.70 -1.64
N VAL A 19 20.22 -7.32 -2.41
CA VAL A 19 20.68 -5.93 -2.47
C VAL A 19 19.85 -5.19 -3.50
N ILE A 20 19.13 -4.16 -3.09
CA ILE A 20 18.29 -3.35 -3.97
C ILE A 20 19.10 -2.24 -4.65
N GLY A 21 20.07 -1.69 -3.94
CA GLY A 21 20.94 -0.64 -4.46
C GLY A 21 22.16 -0.47 -3.58
N PHE A 22 23.17 0.21 -4.10
CA PHE A 22 24.41 0.47 -3.38
C PHE A 22 25.12 1.68 -3.98
N GLY A 23 25.96 2.33 -3.18
CA GLY A 23 26.73 3.48 -3.65
C GLY A 23 27.70 3.97 -2.60
N PHE A 24 28.22 5.16 -2.83
CA PHE A 24 29.15 5.82 -1.93
C PHE A 24 28.52 7.05 -1.28
N ASP A 25 28.69 7.17 0.04
CA ASP A 25 28.27 8.35 0.77
C ASP A 25 29.27 9.51 0.63
N GLU A 26 29.06 10.58 1.38
CA GLU A 26 29.91 11.78 1.31
C GLU A 26 31.34 11.56 1.81
N ASN A 27 31.56 10.50 2.61
CA ASN A 27 32.85 10.11 3.16
C ASN A 27 33.52 9.02 2.30
N ASN A 28 33.04 8.75 1.08
CA ASN A 28 33.43 7.62 0.25
C ASN A 28 33.27 6.25 0.96
N SER A 29 32.34 6.17 1.92
CA SER A 29 31.99 4.91 2.57
C SER A 29 30.90 4.22 1.76
N ARG A 30 31.11 2.93 1.47
CA ARG A 30 30.15 2.14 0.70
C ARG A 30 28.93 1.80 1.56
N PHE A 31 27.75 2.06 1.02
CA PHE A 31 26.47 1.70 1.61
C PHE A 31 25.65 0.83 0.67
N TYR A 32 24.68 0.12 1.24
CA TYR A 32 23.80 -0.81 0.56
C TYR A 32 22.37 -0.65 1.07
N PHE A 33 21.41 -0.89 0.19
CA PHE A 33 20.00 -1.02 0.48
C PHE A 33 19.60 -2.48 0.40
N ILE A 34 19.01 -3.00 1.48
CA ILE A 34 18.76 -4.43 1.62
C ILE A 34 17.36 -4.66 2.14
N ALA A 35 16.64 -5.55 1.47
CA ALA A 35 15.32 -6.00 1.91
C ALA A 35 15.43 -6.99 3.06
N ASP A 36 14.73 -6.78 4.17
CA ASP A 36 14.47 -7.86 5.12
C ASP A 36 13.36 -8.81 4.61
N ASP A 37 13.10 -9.86 5.36
CA ASP A 37 12.09 -10.89 5.10
C ASP A 37 10.64 -10.38 5.25
N ASN A 38 10.47 -9.14 5.71
CA ASN A 38 9.19 -8.43 5.76
C ASN A 38 9.11 -7.34 4.66
N PHE A 39 10.02 -7.36 3.69
CA PHE A 39 10.07 -6.45 2.54
C PHE A 39 10.35 -4.98 2.90
N TYR A 40 10.86 -4.73 4.11
CA TYR A 40 11.42 -3.42 4.47
C TYR A 40 12.85 -3.31 3.96
N ILE A 41 13.15 -2.16 3.38
CA ILE A 41 14.43 -1.79 2.81
C ILE A 41 15.23 -1.00 3.86
N HIS A 42 16.37 -1.55 4.23
CA HIS A 42 17.27 -0.99 5.23
C HIS A 42 18.54 -0.48 4.55
N ARG A 43 19.00 0.71 4.97
CA ARG A 43 20.32 1.21 4.59
C ARG A 43 21.37 0.65 5.55
N MET A 44 22.44 0.10 4.99
CA MET A 44 23.51 -0.56 5.75
C MET A 44 24.87 -0.10 5.25
N PHE A 45 25.81 0.07 6.18
CA PHE A 45 27.22 0.33 5.88
C PHE A 45 28.05 -0.94 6.12
N ALA A 46 29.07 -1.14 5.28
CA ALA A 46 30.05 -2.23 5.32
C ALA A 46 29.48 -3.66 5.09
N LEU A 47 29.71 -4.19 3.89
CA LEU A 47 29.36 -5.57 3.49
C LEU A 47 30.46 -6.31 2.71
N GLU A 48 31.64 -5.70 2.52
CA GLU A 48 32.60 -6.19 1.52
C GLU A 48 33.05 -7.64 1.76
N ASP A 49 33.08 -8.11 3.01
CA ASP A 49 33.44 -9.48 3.36
C ASP A 49 32.30 -10.52 3.25
N ASN A 50 31.08 -10.13 2.83
CA ASN A 50 29.92 -11.02 2.78
C ASN A 50 29.07 -10.91 1.50
N ILE A 51 29.63 -10.41 0.41
CA ILE A 51 28.99 -10.49 -0.92
C ILE A 51 29.16 -11.93 -1.44
N ILE A 52 28.03 -12.61 -1.68
CA ILE A 52 28.01 -14.01 -2.13
C ILE A 52 27.63 -14.13 -3.61
N ASP A 53 27.04 -13.08 -4.16
CA ASP A 53 26.73 -12.91 -5.58
C ASP A 53 26.90 -11.42 -5.89
N ASP A 54 27.84 -11.09 -6.77
CA ASP A 54 28.16 -9.73 -7.20
C ASP A 54 27.62 -9.42 -8.60
N ASN A 55 26.71 -10.25 -9.14
CA ASN A 55 26.13 -10.00 -10.46
C ASN A 55 25.39 -8.65 -10.49
N LEU A 56 25.84 -7.78 -11.39
CA LEU A 56 25.35 -6.42 -11.61
C LEU A 56 24.47 -6.28 -12.87
N ALA A 57 24.15 -7.37 -13.58
CA ALA A 57 23.43 -7.32 -14.85
C ALA A 57 22.07 -6.59 -14.75
N ASP A 58 21.40 -6.71 -13.61
CA ASP A 58 20.10 -6.07 -13.36
C ASP A 58 20.22 -4.69 -12.72
N TYR A 59 21.41 -4.09 -12.63
CA TYR A 59 21.60 -2.79 -11.98
C TYR A 59 21.90 -1.72 -13.00
N ILE A 60 21.35 -0.54 -12.75
CA ILE A 60 21.63 0.66 -13.53
C ILE A 60 22.26 1.71 -12.65
N ARG A 61 23.13 2.52 -13.26
CA ARG A 61 23.76 3.65 -12.59
C ARG A 61 22.79 4.84 -12.52
N ARG A 62 22.57 5.36 -11.32
CA ARG A 62 21.60 6.42 -10.97
C ARG A 62 22.23 7.48 -10.07
N ASP A 63 23.40 7.97 -10.46
CA ASP A 63 24.15 9.00 -9.72
C ASP A 63 23.33 10.28 -9.47
N ASN A 64 22.34 10.55 -10.32
CA ASN A 64 21.39 11.64 -10.15
C ASN A 64 20.62 11.55 -8.82
N LEU A 65 20.33 10.34 -8.33
CA LEU A 65 19.68 10.12 -7.03
C LEU A 65 20.63 10.35 -5.84
N ASN A 66 21.95 10.29 -6.07
CA ASN A 66 22.97 10.44 -5.03
C ASN A 66 23.83 11.70 -5.25
N ARG A 67 23.20 12.79 -5.71
CA ARG A 67 23.83 14.11 -5.87
C ARG A 67 25.11 14.08 -6.72
N GLY A 68 25.13 13.23 -7.75
CA GLY A 68 26.25 13.04 -8.67
C GLY A 68 27.32 12.05 -8.19
N ARG A 69 27.19 11.48 -6.99
CA ARG A 69 28.05 10.40 -6.52
C ARG A 69 27.59 9.07 -7.08
N GLU A 70 28.53 8.12 -7.18
CA GLU A 70 28.24 6.79 -7.70
C GLU A 70 27.13 6.10 -6.91
N PHE A 71 26.08 5.70 -7.61
CA PHE A 71 24.96 4.96 -7.06
C PHE A 71 24.38 4.01 -8.10
N TYR A 72 24.14 2.77 -7.70
CA TYR A 72 23.50 1.75 -8.50
C TYR A 72 22.18 1.35 -7.85
N LEU A 73 21.17 1.22 -8.68
CA LEU A 73 19.84 0.77 -8.29
C LEU A 73 19.42 -0.38 -9.20
N GLU A 74 18.79 -1.39 -8.63
CA GLU A 74 18.22 -2.48 -9.41
C GLU A 74 17.17 -1.92 -10.39
N ASN A 75 17.19 -2.43 -11.62
CA ASN A 75 16.48 -1.85 -12.75
C ASN A 75 14.95 -1.93 -12.58
N ALA A 76 14.44 -3.05 -12.07
CA ALA A 76 12.99 -3.20 -11.83
C ALA A 76 12.50 -2.24 -10.73
N ILE A 77 13.30 -1.99 -9.69
CA ILE A 77 13.00 -0.96 -8.69
C ILE A 77 13.03 0.45 -9.31
N SER A 78 14.02 0.73 -10.13
CA SER A 78 14.12 2.00 -10.87
C SER A 78 12.91 2.22 -11.78
N ASP A 79 12.45 1.18 -12.47
CA ASP A 79 11.28 1.23 -13.36
C ASP A 79 9.97 1.40 -12.57
N LEU A 80 9.87 0.74 -11.41
CA LEU A 80 8.72 0.86 -10.52
C LEU A 80 8.61 2.25 -9.90
N ARG A 81 9.74 2.92 -9.62
CA ARG A 81 9.81 4.18 -8.89
C ARG A 81 10.56 5.28 -9.64
N LYS A 82 10.00 5.66 -10.78
CA LYS A 82 10.47 6.77 -11.61
C LYS A 82 10.35 8.14 -10.92
N ASP A 83 9.54 8.20 -9.88
CA ASP A 83 9.31 9.36 -9.02
C ASP A 83 10.40 9.57 -7.96
N LEU A 84 11.38 8.66 -7.80
CA LEU A 84 12.49 8.85 -6.87
C LEU A 84 13.29 10.10 -7.21
N ILE A 85 13.50 10.95 -6.21
CA ILE A 85 14.27 12.19 -6.34
C ILE A 85 15.63 12.04 -5.63
N ASP A 86 15.65 11.42 -4.44
CA ASP A 86 16.87 11.17 -3.67
C ASP A 86 16.94 9.69 -3.26
N TYR A 87 18.15 9.14 -3.17
CA TYR A 87 18.37 7.77 -2.70
C TYR A 87 17.89 7.57 -1.25
N THR A 88 17.81 8.62 -0.43
CA THR A 88 17.26 8.54 0.94
C THR A 88 15.77 8.24 0.98
N ASP A 89 15.05 8.49 -0.11
CA ASP A 89 13.65 8.11 -0.22
C ASP A 89 13.49 6.58 -0.18
N ILE A 90 14.60 5.83 -0.36
CA ILE A 90 14.61 4.38 -0.45
C ILE A 90 14.28 3.68 0.87
N ASN A 91 14.79 4.21 1.98
CA ASN A 91 14.60 3.62 3.30
C ASN A 91 13.60 4.38 4.17
N ASP A 92 12.85 5.33 3.60
CA ASP A 92 11.83 6.10 4.32
C ASP A 92 10.55 5.26 4.57
N PRO A 93 10.15 5.02 5.84
CA PRO A 93 9.07 4.08 6.20
C PRO A 93 7.63 4.56 5.98
N TYR A 94 7.37 5.75 5.43
CA TYR A 94 6.00 6.23 5.25
C TYR A 94 5.21 5.49 4.14
N TYR A 95 3.86 5.49 4.25
CA TYR A 95 2.95 4.71 3.38
C TYR A 95 3.09 4.98 1.88
N GLU A 96 3.51 6.16 1.46
CA GLU A 96 3.69 6.46 0.04
C GLU A 96 5.07 6.10 -0.50
N HIS A 97 6.00 5.75 0.38
CA HIS A 97 7.42 5.58 0.08
C HIS A 97 7.75 4.15 -0.33
N ILE A 98 8.97 3.98 -0.87
CA ILE A 98 9.39 2.68 -1.40
C ILE A 98 9.72 1.68 -0.31
N ASN A 99 9.86 2.13 0.95
CA ASN A 99 9.99 1.21 2.07
C ASN A 99 8.63 0.68 2.58
N ASN A 100 7.57 0.83 1.78
CA ASN A 100 6.26 0.29 2.14
C ASN A 100 6.15 -1.19 1.73
N PRO A 101 6.03 -2.13 2.69
CA PRO A 101 5.92 -3.56 2.41
C PRO A 101 4.72 -3.93 1.53
N TYR A 102 3.61 -3.19 1.60
CA TYR A 102 2.43 -3.42 0.76
C TYR A 102 2.71 -3.08 -0.71
N LYS A 103 3.48 -2.02 -0.98
CA LYS A 103 3.85 -1.60 -2.34
C LYS A 103 4.94 -2.48 -2.95
N ASN A 104 5.80 -3.03 -2.12
CA ASN A 104 6.92 -3.84 -2.59
C ASN A 104 6.55 -5.29 -2.88
N PHE A 105 5.36 -5.75 -2.48
CA PHE A 105 4.94 -7.14 -2.60
C PHE A 105 5.18 -7.70 -4.02
N LYS A 106 4.65 -7.02 -5.05
CA LYS A 106 4.79 -7.44 -6.46
C LYS A 106 6.25 -7.58 -6.91
N TYR A 107 7.13 -6.68 -6.45
CA TYR A 107 8.56 -6.74 -6.77
C TYR A 107 9.21 -7.99 -6.16
N PHE A 108 9.00 -8.21 -4.86
CA PHE A 108 9.60 -9.34 -4.14
C PHE A 108 8.99 -10.68 -4.55
N GLU A 109 7.69 -10.73 -4.83
CA GLU A 109 6.99 -11.89 -5.40
C GLU A 109 7.64 -12.30 -6.74
N ASN A 110 7.84 -11.35 -7.66
CA ASN A 110 8.48 -11.61 -8.95
C ASN A 110 9.93 -12.10 -8.86
N LYS A 111 10.67 -11.66 -7.82
CA LYS A 111 12.03 -12.11 -7.55
C LYS A 111 12.07 -13.47 -6.83
N GLY A 112 10.93 -14.05 -6.47
CA GLY A 112 10.85 -15.28 -5.67
C GLY A 112 11.49 -15.09 -4.29
N TYR A 113 11.42 -13.87 -3.74
CA TYR A 113 12.00 -13.56 -2.44
C TYR A 113 11.15 -14.20 -1.34
N PRO A 114 11.74 -14.90 -0.36
CA PRO A 114 10.94 -15.65 0.60
C PRO A 114 10.10 -14.73 1.50
N ILE A 115 8.89 -15.20 1.82
CA ILE A 115 7.92 -14.50 2.66
C ILE A 115 8.05 -15.02 4.09
N SER A 116 8.16 -14.13 5.07
CA SER A 116 8.17 -14.53 6.49
C SER A 116 6.76 -14.86 7.00
N GLU A 117 6.66 -15.68 8.05
CA GLU A 117 5.40 -15.93 8.75
C GLU A 117 4.79 -14.64 9.32
N GLU A 118 5.63 -13.69 9.75
CA GLU A 118 5.18 -12.41 10.26
C GLU A 118 4.50 -11.58 9.16
N TYR A 119 5.13 -11.52 7.98
CA TYR A 119 4.60 -10.82 6.82
C TYR A 119 3.28 -11.45 6.37
N GLU A 120 3.21 -12.78 6.30
CA GLU A 120 1.99 -13.50 5.98
C GLU A 120 0.86 -13.13 6.94
N ARG A 121 1.13 -13.18 8.25
CA ARG A 121 0.15 -12.86 9.30
C ARG A 121 -0.29 -11.40 9.31
N ARG A 122 0.60 -10.44 9.01
CA ARG A 122 0.34 -9.00 9.18
C ARG A 122 -0.10 -8.28 7.90
N ILE A 123 0.44 -8.71 6.76
CA ILE A 123 0.37 -8.04 5.46
C ILE A 123 -0.41 -8.86 4.43
N LEU A 124 -0.33 -10.19 4.43
CA LEU A 124 -1.10 -11.02 3.49
C LEU A 124 -2.45 -11.45 4.04
N ASN A 125 -2.59 -11.53 5.36
CA ASN A 125 -3.83 -11.91 6.02
C ASN A 125 -4.95 -10.89 5.73
N GLU A 126 -5.83 -11.28 4.81
CA GLU A 126 -6.96 -10.45 4.40
C GLU A 126 -7.93 -10.17 5.55
N GLN A 127 -8.26 -11.17 6.37
CA GLN A 127 -9.18 -10.99 7.49
C GLN A 127 -8.66 -9.94 8.46
N ALA A 128 -7.37 -9.97 8.79
CA ALA A 128 -6.76 -8.96 9.65
C ALA A 128 -6.81 -7.53 9.06
N LYS A 129 -6.86 -7.38 7.73
CA LYS A 129 -7.07 -6.09 7.07
C LYS A 129 -8.53 -5.65 7.17
N LEU A 130 -9.47 -6.57 6.92
CA LEU A 130 -10.91 -6.33 7.05
C LEU A 130 -11.27 -5.91 8.48
N ASP A 131 -10.70 -6.57 9.50
CA ASP A 131 -10.91 -6.23 10.91
C ASP A 131 -10.43 -4.81 11.24
N ARG A 132 -9.32 -4.35 10.64
CA ARG A 132 -8.83 -2.97 10.81
C ARG A 132 -9.76 -1.95 10.16
N ILE A 133 -10.30 -2.28 8.98
CA ILE A 133 -11.30 -1.44 8.31
C ILE A 133 -12.56 -1.37 9.17
N GLU A 134 -13.08 -2.50 9.63
CA GLU A 134 -14.24 -2.55 10.52
C GLU A 134 -14.02 -1.70 11.78
N GLY A 135 -12.89 -1.88 12.47
CA GLY A 135 -12.55 -1.08 13.65
C GLY A 135 -12.51 0.42 13.38
N PHE A 136 -11.97 0.83 12.22
CA PHE A 136 -11.99 2.23 11.80
C PHE A 136 -13.43 2.72 11.54
N LEU A 137 -14.26 1.92 10.85
CA LEU A 137 -15.64 2.28 10.53
C LEU A 137 -16.51 2.40 11.79
N MET A 138 -16.32 1.53 12.78
CA MET A 138 -16.98 1.63 14.07
C MET A 138 -16.69 2.99 14.74
N PHE A 139 -15.43 3.43 14.73
CA PHE A 139 -15.04 4.74 15.23
C PHE A 139 -15.66 5.87 14.40
N ALA A 140 -15.48 5.83 13.06
CA ALA A 140 -15.91 6.89 12.16
C ALA A 140 -17.44 7.08 12.17
N ASN A 141 -18.20 5.99 12.10
CA ASN A 141 -19.67 6.04 12.13
C ASN A 141 -20.18 6.52 13.48
N ARG A 142 -19.56 6.09 14.58
CA ARG A 142 -19.95 6.58 15.92
C ARG A 142 -19.72 8.09 16.02
N TYR A 143 -18.60 8.58 15.51
CA TYR A 143 -18.30 10.00 15.47
C TYR A 143 -19.32 10.77 14.62
N LEU A 144 -19.62 10.27 13.41
CA LEU A 144 -20.60 10.89 12.51
C LEU A 144 -21.98 11.00 13.17
N LEU A 145 -22.43 9.92 13.79
CA LEU A 145 -23.70 9.87 14.51
C LEU A 145 -23.76 10.88 15.67
N VAL A 146 -22.71 10.97 16.49
CA VAL A 146 -22.71 11.85 17.68
C VAL A 146 -22.65 13.33 17.32
N ASN A 147 -21.90 13.69 16.27
CA ASN A 147 -21.67 15.10 15.94
C ASN A 147 -22.62 15.64 14.87
N PHE A 148 -23.11 14.79 13.96
CA PHE A 148 -23.92 15.22 12.82
C PHE A 148 -25.26 14.49 12.70
N GLY A 149 -25.47 13.44 13.50
CA GLY A 149 -26.76 12.75 13.56
C GLY A 149 -27.86 13.69 14.03
N ARG A 150 -28.99 13.65 13.32
CA ARG A 150 -30.22 14.36 13.68
C ARG A 150 -31.28 13.35 14.10
N ALA A 151 -32.34 13.83 14.77
CA ALA A 151 -33.40 12.98 15.30
C ALA A 151 -34.08 12.06 14.28
N SER A 152 -33.99 12.37 12.98
CA SER A 152 -34.60 11.62 11.88
C SER A 152 -33.65 11.39 10.71
N TYR A 153 -32.34 11.52 10.93
CA TYR A 153 -31.36 11.35 9.85
C TYR A 153 -29.96 11.06 10.39
N SER A 154 -29.32 10.01 9.88
CA SER A 154 -27.88 9.81 10.07
C SER A 154 -27.19 9.21 8.85
N GLU A 155 -25.93 9.58 8.65
CA GLU A 155 -25.08 9.07 7.59
C GLU A 155 -23.90 8.30 8.16
N GLY A 156 -23.39 7.36 7.39
CA GLY A 156 -22.20 6.61 7.76
C GLY A 156 -21.61 5.84 6.58
N PHE A 157 -20.64 5.00 6.90
CA PHE A 157 -19.97 4.11 5.98
C PHE A 157 -20.24 2.65 6.33
N GLU A 158 -20.48 1.83 5.32
CA GLU A 158 -20.44 0.37 5.42
C GLU A 158 -19.42 -0.16 4.42
N PHE A 159 -18.74 -1.24 4.77
CA PHE A 159 -17.78 -1.90 3.89
C PHE A 159 -18.15 -3.37 3.74
N PHE A 160 -18.34 -3.79 2.50
CA PHE A 160 -18.78 -5.14 2.16
C PHE A 160 -17.72 -5.85 1.34
N LYS A 161 -17.53 -7.14 1.61
CA LYS A 161 -16.88 -8.08 0.70
C LYS A 161 -17.90 -9.11 0.24
N GLY A 162 -17.96 -9.37 -1.07
CA GLY A 162 -18.83 -10.42 -1.62
C GLY A 162 -18.34 -10.92 -2.97
N ASN A 163 -18.87 -12.06 -3.42
CA ASN A 163 -18.53 -12.65 -4.72
C ASN A 163 -19.49 -12.22 -5.83
N SER A 164 -20.48 -11.41 -5.51
CA SER A 164 -21.49 -10.88 -6.44
C SER A 164 -21.94 -9.49 -5.99
N LEU A 165 -22.44 -8.72 -6.95
CA LEU A 165 -23.04 -7.41 -6.76
C LEU A 165 -24.57 -7.42 -6.93
N ASP A 166 -25.19 -8.59 -7.11
CA ASP A 166 -26.62 -8.72 -7.41
C ASP A 166 -27.49 -7.89 -6.45
N TYR A 167 -27.21 -7.95 -5.15
CA TYR A 167 -27.91 -7.16 -4.13
C TYR A 167 -27.89 -5.63 -4.38
N LEU A 168 -26.77 -5.09 -4.88
CA LEU A 168 -26.64 -3.66 -5.19
C LEU A 168 -27.25 -3.35 -6.57
N LEU A 169 -27.06 -4.23 -7.54
CA LEU A 169 -27.54 -4.05 -8.91
C LEU A 169 -29.06 -4.15 -9.02
N GLU A 170 -29.70 -5.02 -8.23
CA GLU A 170 -31.17 -5.13 -8.14
C GLU A 170 -31.82 -3.84 -7.59
N LYS A 171 -31.09 -3.10 -6.75
CA LYS A 171 -31.59 -1.89 -6.07
C LYS A 171 -31.08 -0.59 -6.68
N LYS A 172 -30.38 -0.66 -7.82
CA LYS A 172 -29.75 0.49 -8.44
C LYS A 172 -30.80 1.51 -8.87
N THR A 173 -30.51 2.79 -8.63
CA THR A 173 -31.36 3.91 -9.07
C THR A 173 -30.90 4.48 -10.41
N GLU A 174 -29.67 4.17 -10.80
CA GLU A 174 -29.04 4.58 -12.06
C GLU A 174 -28.11 3.46 -12.55
N GLU A 175 -27.69 3.56 -13.81
CA GLU A 175 -26.71 2.61 -14.34
C GLU A 175 -25.35 2.77 -13.65
N PRO A 176 -24.64 1.66 -13.33
CA PRO A 176 -23.33 1.72 -12.71
C PRO A 176 -22.35 2.50 -13.58
N TYR A 177 -21.58 3.38 -12.93
CA TYR A 177 -20.57 4.18 -13.61
C TYR A 177 -19.19 3.58 -13.37
N TYR A 178 -18.51 3.17 -14.45
CA TYR A 178 -17.17 2.61 -14.39
C TYR A 178 -16.11 3.72 -14.40
N LEU A 179 -15.15 3.59 -13.49
CA LEU A 179 -14.01 4.48 -13.35
C LEU A 179 -12.77 3.83 -13.98
N PRO A 180 -11.92 4.59 -14.69
CA PRO A 180 -10.61 4.09 -15.07
C PRO A 180 -9.81 3.70 -13.82
N VAL A 181 -9.27 2.48 -13.81
CA VAL A 181 -8.52 1.92 -12.66
C VAL A 181 -7.41 2.86 -12.19
N ILE A 182 -6.75 3.58 -13.11
CA ILE A 182 -5.66 4.52 -12.78
C ILE A 182 -6.07 5.64 -11.80
N TYR A 183 -7.36 5.95 -11.69
CA TYR A 183 -7.87 7.03 -10.83
C TYR A 183 -8.44 6.52 -9.50
N TYR A 184 -8.43 5.20 -9.26
CA TYR A 184 -9.17 4.63 -8.13
C TYR A 184 -8.75 5.19 -6.78
N GLU A 185 -7.45 5.45 -6.58
CA GLU A 185 -6.93 5.90 -5.29
C GLU A 185 -7.44 7.30 -4.95
N THR A 186 -7.35 8.21 -5.92
CA THR A 186 -7.82 9.59 -5.79
C THR A 186 -9.34 9.62 -5.61
N GLU A 187 -10.07 8.89 -6.44
CA GLU A 187 -11.54 8.84 -6.39
C GLU A 187 -12.06 8.18 -5.10
N LEU A 188 -11.39 7.15 -4.58
CA LEU A 188 -11.72 6.53 -3.29
C LEU A 188 -11.55 7.53 -2.15
N LYS A 189 -10.42 8.25 -2.12
CA LYS A 189 -10.16 9.29 -1.12
C LYS A 189 -11.22 10.38 -1.19
N GLU A 190 -11.46 10.97 -2.36
CA GLU A 190 -12.48 12.00 -2.55
C GLU A 190 -13.88 11.50 -2.17
N PHE A 191 -14.18 10.24 -2.47
CA PHE A 191 -15.41 9.60 -2.06
C PHE A 191 -15.54 9.59 -0.53
N ILE A 192 -14.54 9.12 0.22
CA ILE A 192 -14.56 9.13 1.69
C ILE A 192 -14.67 10.56 2.22
N GLU A 193 -13.83 11.45 1.71
CA GLU A 193 -13.75 12.83 2.14
C GLU A 193 -15.08 13.58 2.04
N LYS A 194 -15.89 13.32 1.00
CA LYS A 194 -17.20 13.97 0.83
C LYS A 194 -18.16 13.72 2.00
N LEU A 195 -18.06 12.60 2.72
CA LEU A 195 -18.88 12.36 3.92
C LEU A 195 -18.28 13.02 5.18
N LEU A 196 -16.96 13.17 5.22
CA LEU A 196 -16.23 13.73 6.35
C LEU A 196 -16.11 15.26 6.29
N ASN A 197 -16.90 15.93 5.44
CA ASN A 197 -16.67 17.30 4.93
C ASN A 197 -16.64 18.41 6.01
N GLU A 198 -17.09 18.12 7.23
CA GLU A 198 -17.14 19.09 8.35
C GLU A 198 -16.06 18.88 9.43
N GLN A 199 -15.03 18.05 9.18
CA GLN A 199 -14.02 17.71 10.20
C GLN A 199 -12.67 18.44 10.00
N GLU A 200 -12.11 19.01 11.09
CA GLU A 200 -10.75 19.58 11.12
C GLU A 200 -9.64 18.60 10.70
N LYS A 201 -9.93 17.28 10.71
CA LYS A 201 -9.02 16.20 10.33
C LYS A 201 -9.57 15.33 9.18
N ARG A 202 -10.48 15.86 8.37
CA ARG A 202 -11.09 15.19 7.20
C ARG A 202 -10.05 14.43 6.38
N ASN A 203 -9.00 15.13 5.97
CA ASN A 203 -7.96 14.56 5.10
C ASN A 203 -7.24 13.41 5.80
N TYR A 204 -6.89 13.56 7.08
CA TYR A 204 -6.22 12.51 7.86
C TYR A 204 -7.07 11.23 7.96
N TYR A 205 -8.36 11.36 8.25
CA TYR A 205 -9.25 10.19 8.36
C TYR A 205 -9.55 9.57 7.00
N ALA A 206 -9.69 10.38 5.96
CA ALA A 206 -9.85 9.89 4.60
C ALA A 206 -8.61 9.14 4.12
N ASP A 207 -7.42 9.70 4.36
CA ASP A 207 -6.14 9.06 4.07
C ASP A 207 -5.98 7.75 4.82
N MET A 208 -6.38 7.70 6.09
CA MET A 208 -6.32 6.47 6.88
C MET A 208 -7.24 5.39 6.32
N LEU A 209 -8.52 5.68 6.08
CA LEU A 209 -9.46 4.69 5.55
C LEU A 209 -9.09 4.25 4.13
N ALA A 210 -8.73 5.20 3.26
CA ALA A 210 -8.25 4.90 1.91
C ALA A 210 -6.99 4.02 1.98
N GLY A 211 -6.05 4.32 2.87
CA GLY A 211 -4.83 3.53 3.08
C GLY A 211 -5.14 2.10 3.55
N LEU A 212 -6.07 1.93 4.49
CA LEU A 212 -6.50 0.61 4.96
C LEU A 212 -7.15 -0.22 3.85
N ILE A 213 -8.03 0.39 3.04
CA ILE A 213 -8.67 -0.29 1.90
C ILE A 213 -7.64 -0.64 0.83
N LYS A 214 -6.76 0.30 0.47
CA LYS A 214 -5.69 0.07 -0.52
C LYS A 214 -4.77 -1.08 -0.12
N ALA A 215 -4.50 -1.25 1.17
CA ALA A 215 -3.67 -2.33 1.69
C ALA A 215 -4.24 -3.73 1.41
N ILE A 216 -5.52 -3.88 1.05
CA ILE A 216 -6.11 -5.14 0.58
C ILE A 216 -5.47 -5.55 -0.75
N PHE A 217 -5.31 -4.60 -1.67
CA PHE A 217 -4.95 -4.85 -3.06
C PHE A 217 -3.43 -4.82 -3.23
N LEU A 218 -2.82 -6.00 -3.15
CA LEU A 218 -1.37 -6.15 -3.34
C LEU A 218 -0.99 -6.34 -4.82
N ARG A 219 -1.98 -6.63 -5.66
CA ARG A 219 -1.87 -6.77 -7.11
C ARG A 219 -2.81 -5.78 -7.80
N ASP A 220 -2.73 -5.72 -9.12
CA ASP A 220 -3.53 -4.80 -9.92
C ASP A 220 -5.03 -5.18 -9.78
N ILE A 221 -5.87 -4.19 -9.46
CA ILE A 221 -7.33 -4.37 -9.37
C ILE A 221 -7.94 -4.54 -10.76
N THR A 222 -9.05 -5.27 -10.84
CA THR A 222 -9.69 -5.64 -12.12
C THR A 222 -10.57 -4.50 -12.65
N SER A 223 -11.43 -3.95 -11.80
CA SER A 223 -12.34 -2.88 -12.19
C SER A 223 -12.75 -2.03 -10.99
N VAL A 224 -13.24 -0.83 -11.29
CA VAL A 224 -13.76 0.11 -10.29
C VAL A 224 -15.03 0.71 -10.81
N GLN A 225 -16.05 0.78 -9.98
CA GLN A 225 -17.34 1.36 -10.36
C GLN A 225 -18.06 2.03 -9.19
N ARG A 226 -18.99 2.91 -9.54
CA ARG A 226 -19.90 3.59 -8.61
C ARG A 226 -21.31 3.04 -8.83
N ILE A 227 -21.94 2.59 -7.75
CA ILE A 227 -23.32 2.10 -7.78
C ILE A 227 -24.13 2.92 -6.78
N LYS A 228 -25.18 3.58 -7.25
CA LYS A 228 -26.14 4.25 -6.37
C LYS A 228 -27.43 3.45 -6.27
N THR A 229 -27.93 3.36 -5.06
CA THR A 229 -29.24 2.83 -4.69
C THR A 229 -29.96 3.92 -3.88
N PHE A 230 -31.21 3.66 -3.48
CA PHE A 230 -31.93 4.59 -2.60
C PHE A 230 -31.25 4.82 -1.25
N TYR A 231 -30.57 3.80 -0.71
CA TYR A 231 -29.97 3.85 0.63
C TYR A 231 -28.45 3.99 0.60
N TYR A 232 -27.82 3.71 -0.54
CA TYR A 232 -26.37 3.62 -0.66
C TYR A 232 -25.82 4.37 -1.87
N ASP A 233 -24.70 5.04 -1.69
CA ASP A 233 -23.76 5.38 -2.76
C ASP A 233 -22.49 4.55 -2.54
N CYS A 234 -22.21 3.58 -3.40
CA CYS A 234 -21.14 2.60 -3.23
C CYS A 234 -19.97 2.86 -4.19
N PHE A 235 -18.75 2.84 -3.66
CA PHE A 235 -17.50 2.70 -4.39
C PHE A 235 -17.09 1.23 -4.37
N VAL A 236 -17.11 0.58 -5.53
CA VAL A 236 -16.92 -0.87 -5.66
C VAL A 236 -15.63 -1.14 -6.42
N ILE A 237 -14.79 -2.00 -5.85
CA ILE A 237 -13.52 -2.45 -6.40
C ILE A 237 -13.60 -3.96 -6.62
N GLU A 238 -13.32 -4.41 -7.84
CA GLU A 238 -13.20 -5.83 -8.16
C GLU A 238 -11.73 -6.26 -8.07
N TYR A 239 -11.47 -7.32 -7.31
CA TYR A 239 -10.14 -7.85 -7.07
C TYR A 239 -10.21 -9.35 -6.80
N GLU A 240 -9.45 -10.15 -7.55
CA GLU A 240 -9.33 -11.62 -7.39
C GLU A 240 -10.69 -12.35 -7.27
N ASN A 241 -11.63 -12.02 -8.16
CA ASN A 241 -13.01 -12.56 -8.21
C ASN A 241 -13.90 -12.20 -7.01
N SER A 242 -13.50 -11.20 -6.22
CA SER A 242 -14.28 -10.62 -5.14
C SER A 242 -14.58 -9.15 -5.41
N PHE A 243 -15.67 -8.66 -4.84
CA PHE A 243 -16.05 -7.25 -4.85
C PHE A 243 -15.93 -6.68 -3.44
N TYR A 244 -15.21 -5.57 -3.34
CA TYR A 244 -15.02 -4.79 -2.12
C TYR A 244 -15.74 -3.46 -2.30
N SER A 245 -16.78 -3.24 -1.50
CA SER A 245 -17.69 -2.11 -1.66
C SER A 245 -17.64 -1.23 -0.41
N LEU A 246 -17.09 -0.03 -0.53
CA LEU A 246 -17.28 1.01 0.48
C LEU A 246 -18.53 1.80 0.11
N CYS A 247 -19.56 1.73 0.93
CA CYS A 247 -20.82 2.40 0.70
C CYS A 247 -21.04 3.50 1.73
N LYS A 248 -21.43 4.68 1.27
CA LYS A 248 -22.09 5.66 2.13
C LYS A 248 -23.53 5.26 2.25
N TYR A 249 -24.07 5.31 3.47
CA TYR A 249 -25.47 5.04 3.70
C TYR A 249 -26.16 6.19 4.41
N TRP A 250 -27.48 6.25 4.23
CA TRP A 250 -28.36 7.19 4.90
C TRP A 250 -29.47 6.40 5.61
N THR A 251 -29.75 6.77 6.85
CA THR A 251 -30.85 6.21 7.65
C THR A 251 -31.75 7.35 8.08
N SER A 252 -33.08 7.18 7.95
CA SER A 252 -34.11 8.16 8.30
C SER A 252 -35.06 7.62 9.35
#